data_AF-A0A9E1XRF7-F1
#
_entry.id   AF-A0A9E1XRF7-F1
#
_cell.length_a   1.000
_cell.length_b   1.000
_cell.length_c   1.000
_cell.angle_alpha   90.00
_cell.angle_beta   90.00
_cell.angle_gamma   90.00
#
_symmetry.space_group_name_H-M   'P 1'
#
loop_
_entity.id
_entity.type
_entity.pdbx_description
1 polymer ?
#
loop_
_entity_poly.entity_id
_entity_poly.type
_entity_poly.pdbx_seq_one_letter_code
_entity_poly.pdbx_strand_id
1 'polypeptide(L)'
;DLAATRCKRLLLLDSHLPDNPGGTSPMRDALRDFVAKGGEILCLSEKPFQALYGTPGPHGIKASVRTVDTPEAAWSQIQPFLPQRSLKVTAKGEILWREFRAGDRRFVLLVASGSEPARNVRLESPTGLSLVSSDARELSSVIGGWTIAELPTHALFEIGVE
;
A
#
# COMPACT_ATOMS: atom_id res chain seq x y z
N ASP A 1 10.99 15.00 -7.25
CA ASP A 1 11.74 14.47 -8.39
C ASP A 1 11.42 12.98 -8.57
N LEU A 2 10.64 12.64 -9.61
CA LEU A 2 10.32 11.25 -9.94
C LEU A 2 11.53 10.49 -10.51
N ALA A 3 12.56 11.16 -11.01
CA ALA A 3 13.77 10.49 -11.48
C ALA A 3 14.56 9.90 -10.30
N ALA A 4 14.72 10.67 -9.21
CA ALA A 4 15.47 10.27 -8.01
C ALA A 4 14.71 9.31 -7.05
N THR A 5 13.41 9.11 -7.20
CA THR A 5 12.65 8.27 -6.26
C THR A 5 12.99 6.77 -6.37
N ARG A 6 13.08 6.10 -5.22
CA ARG A 6 13.16 4.63 -5.09
C ARG A 6 11.81 3.95 -5.28
N CYS A 7 10.70 4.70 -5.27
CA CYS A 7 9.38 4.15 -5.50
C CYS A 7 9.29 3.52 -6.90
N LYS A 8 8.66 2.34 -6.97
CA LYS A 8 8.40 1.62 -8.23
C LYS A 8 6.96 1.75 -8.70
N ARG A 9 6.06 2.27 -7.85
CA ARG A 9 4.65 2.49 -8.16
C ARG A 9 4.27 3.92 -7.82
N LEU A 10 3.48 4.53 -8.69
CA LEU A 10 2.93 5.87 -8.53
C LEU A 10 1.42 5.80 -8.70
N LEU A 11 0.69 6.26 -7.67
CA LEU A 11 -0.76 6.41 -7.69
C LEU A 11 -1.10 7.89 -7.83
N LEU A 12 -1.88 8.24 -8.85
CA LEU A 12 -2.39 9.59 -9.10
C LEU A 12 -3.91 9.56 -8.92
N LEU A 13 -4.42 10.28 -7.91
CA LEU A 13 -5.85 10.39 -7.60
C LEU A 13 -6.33 11.79 -7.91
N ASP A 14 -7.31 11.89 -8.81
CA ASP A 14 -7.98 13.13 -9.24
C ASP A 14 -7.07 14.35 -9.32
N SER A 15 -5.85 14.13 -9.80
CA SER A 15 -4.83 15.16 -9.77
C SER A 15 -5.09 16.05 -10.98
N HIS A 16 -5.38 17.33 -10.76
CA HIS A 16 -5.33 18.34 -11.81
C HIS A 16 -3.93 18.95 -11.82
N LEU A 17 -3.00 18.31 -12.52
CA LEU A 17 -1.61 18.75 -12.57
C LEU A 17 -1.46 19.81 -13.68
N PRO A 18 -1.03 21.04 -13.38
CA PRO A 18 -1.00 22.11 -14.36
C PRO A 18 0.05 21.85 -15.45
N ASP A 19 -0.35 22.02 -16.71
CA ASP A 19 0.59 22.12 -17.83
C ASP A 19 1.15 23.55 -17.90
N ASN A 20 2.41 23.69 -18.33
CA ASN A 20 2.94 25.02 -18.64
C ASN A 20 2.34 25.52 -19.97
N PRO A 21 2.13 26.84 -20.11
CA PRO A 21 1.52 27.45 -21.31
C PRO A 21 2.32 27.26 -22.61
N GLY A 22 3.55 26.75 -22.56
CA GLY A 22 4.39 26.47 -23.73
C GLY A 22 4.22 25.09 -24.36
N GLY A 23 3.26 24.27 -23.92
CA GLY A 23 3.05 22.90 -24.45
C GLY A 23 4.09 21.87 -23.98
N THR A 24 5.16 22.31 -23.31
CA THR A 24 6.04 21.45 -22.50
C THR A 24 5.37 21.17 -21.18
N SER A 25 5.16 19.90 -20.84
CA SER A 25 4.64 19.50 -19.54
C SER A 25 5.75 18.80 -18.75
N PRO A 26 6.44 19.50 -17.83
CA PRO A 26 7.43 18.89 -16.95
C PRO A 26 6.87 17.69 -16.18
N MET A 27 5.55 17.69 -15.94
CA MET A 27 4.83 16.53 -15.41
C MET A 27 4.89 15.35 -16.37
N ARG A 28 4.51 15.52 -17.64
CA ARG A 28 4.54 14.43 -18.63
C ARG A 28 5.96 13.89 -18.81
N ASP A 29 6.96 14.77 -18.84
CA ASP A 29 8.35 14.35 -18.90
C ASP A 29 8.72 13.49 -17.68
N ALA A 30 8.36 13.93 -16.48
CA ALA A 30 8.61 13.17 -15.26
C ALA A 30 7.87 11.82 -15.20
N LEU A 31 6.62 11.75 -15.71
CA LEU A 31 5.86 10.50 -15.80
C LEU A 31 6.47 9.55 -16.84
N ARG A 32 6.87 10.08 -18.01
CA ARG A 32 7.56 9.31 -19.05
C ARG A 32 8.86 8.72 -18.52
N ASP A 33 9.67 9.53 -17.86
CA ASP A 33 10.96 9.10 -17.30
C ASP A 33 10.77 8.06 -16.19
N PHE A 34 9.71 8.20 -15.38
CA PHE A 34 9.32 7.21 -14.38
C PHE A 34 8.94 5.85 -14.99
N VAL A 35 8.18 5.84 -16.09
CA VAL A 35 7.85 4.60 -16.83
C VAL A 35 9.10 4.01 -17.48
N ALA A 36 9.96 4.84 -18.08
CA ALA A 36 11.18 4.40 -18.75
C ALA A 36 12.14 3.65 -17.82
N LYS A 37 12.21 4.02 -16.53
CA LYS A 37 12.98 3.27 -15.51
C LYS A 37 12.24 2.05 -14.91
N GLY A 38 11.14 1.64 -15.54
CA GLY A 38 10.34 0.48 -15.17
C GLY A 38 9.32 0.72 -14.06
N GLY A 39 9.03 1.97 -13.72
CA GLY A 39 7.97 2.35 -12.78
C GLY A 39 6.57 2.08 -13.34
N GLU A 40 5.64 1.78 -12.44
CA GLU A 40 4.23 1.51 -12.76
C GLU A 40 3.37 2.70 -12.32
N ILE A 41 2.45 3.13 -13.18
CA ILE A 41 1.56 4.27 -12.91
C ILE A 41 0.10 3.80 -12.95
N LEU A 42 -0.65 4.13 -11.90
CA LEU A 42 -2.10 4.05 -11.88
C LEU A 42 -2.67 5.46 -11.69
N CYS A 43 -3.42 5.92 -12.68
CA CYS A 43 -4.15 7.19 -12.61
C CYS A 43 -5.65 6.93 -12.56
N LEU A 44 -6.31 7.47 -11.51
CA LEU A 44 -7.75 7.36 -11.27
C LEU A 44 -8.35 8.78 -11.24
N SER A 45 -9.41 9.01 -11.99
CA SER A 45 -10.19 10.24 -11.92
C SER A 45 -11.65 9.99 -12.34
N GLU A 46 -12.54 10.87 -11.93
CA GLU A 46 -13.94 10.89 -12.39
C GLU A 46 -14.06 11.31 -13.87
N LYS A 47 -13.05 11.99 -14.41
CA LYS A 47 -13.04 12.45 -15.80
C LYS A 47 -12.01 11.66 -16.62
N PRO A 48 -12.28 11.41 -17.92
CA PRO A 48 -11.28 10.87 -18.82
C PRO A 48 -10.02 11.76 -18.82
N PHE A 49 -8.83 11.14 -18.87
CA PHE A 49 -7.55 11.89 -18.87
C PHE A 49 -7.48 12.95 -19.97
N GLN A 50 -8.01 12.66 -21.15
CA GLN A 50 -8.09 13.65 -22.24
C GLN A 50 -8.95 14.87 -21.89
N ALA A 51 -10.00 14.70 -21.10
CA ALA A 51 -10.83 15.82 -20.65
C ALA A 51 -10.10 16.69 -19.60
N LEU A 52 -9.19 16.10 -18.82
CA LEU A 52 -8.38 16.81 -17.83
C LEU A 52 -7.17 17.52 -18.44
N TYR A 53 -6.54 16.89 -19.42
CA TYR A 53 -5.20 17.28 -19.89
C TYR A 53 -5.13 17.62 -21.38
N GLY A 54 -6.24 17.53 -22.11
CA GLY A 54 -6.30 17.82 -23.54
C GLY A 54 -5.56 16.82 -24.45
N THR A 55 -4.92 15.79 -23.88
CA THR A 55 -4.14 14.78 -24.60
C THR A 55 -4.52 13.38 -24.15
N PRO A 56 -4.24 12.33 -24.95
CA PRO A 56 -4.33 10.96 -24.44
C PRO A 56 -3.38 10.75 -23.24
N GLY A 57 -3.72 9.77 -22.40
CA GLY A 57 -2.96 9.40 -21.20
C GLY A 57 -1.54 8.92 -21.50
N PRO A 58 -0.67 8.80 -20.47
CA PRO A 58 0.66 8.23 -20.66
C PRO A 58 0.54 6.83 -21.27
N HIS A 59 1.20 6.63 -22.42
CA HIS A 59 1.22 5.35 -23.13
C HIS A 59 2.41 4.50 -22.68
N GLY A 60 2.16 3.23 -22.34
CA GLY A 60 3.19 2.25 -21.99
C GLY A 60 2.61 1.03 -21.29
N ILE A 61 3.29 -0.12 -21.37
CA ILE A 61 2.83 -1.40 -20.80
C ILE A 61 2.59 -1.32 -19.28
N LYS A 62 3.25 -0.37 -18.59
CA LYS A 62 3.20 -0.18 -17.14
C LYS A 62 2.43 1.06 -16.68
N ALA A 63 1.79 1.79 -17.59
CA ALA A 63 0.96 2.94 -17.26
C ALA A 63 -0.51 2.63 -17.53
N SER A 64 -1.38 2.93 -16.58
CA SER A 64 -2.81 2.73 -16.70
C SER A 64 -3.59 3.95 -16.22
N VAL A 65 -4.59 4.31 -17.00
CA VAL A 65 -5.57 5.36 -16.69
C VAL A 65 -6.93 4.68 -16.57
N ARG A 66 -7.68 4.98 -15.51
CA ARG A 66 -9.05 4.50 -15.32
C ARG A 66 -9.94 5.67 -14.93
N THR A 67 -11.09 5.74 -15.58
CA THR A 67 -12.18 6.61 -15.14
C THR A 67 -12.98 5.85 -14.10
N VAL A 68 -13.13 6.41 -12.90
CA VAL A 68 -13.88 5.81 -11.78
C VAL A 68 -14.77 6.88 -11.18
N ASP A 69 -16.04 6.55 -10.95
CA ASP A 69 -17.11 7.46 -10.51
C ASP A 69 -17.58 7.20 -9.07
N THR A 70 -17.05 6.16 -8.43
CA THR A 70 -17.39 5.75 -7.07
C THR A 70 -16.14 5.35 -6.27
N PRO A 71 -16.13 5.56 -4.93
CA PRO A 71 -15.07 5.08 -4.06
C PRO A 71 -14.84 3.57 -4.15
N GLU A 72 -15.90 2.77 -4.28
CA GLU A 72 -15.83 1.32 -4.40
C GLU A 72 -15.15 0.89 -5.71
N ALA A 73 -15.50 1.53 -6.83
CA ALA A 73 -14.83 1.29 -8.10
C ALA A 73 -13.37 1.72 -8.04
N ALA A 74 -13.05 2.88 -7.46
CA ALA A 74 -11.68 3.33 -7.26
C ALA A 74 -10.86 2.32 -6.44
N TRP A 75 -11.43 1.84 -5.32
CA TRP A 75 -10.78 0.86 -4.47
C TRP A 75 -10.48 -0.45 -5.20
N SER A 76 -11.41 -0.95 -6.02
CA SER A 76 -11.20 -2.16 -6.82
C SER A 76 -10.02 -2.06 -7.79
N GLN A 77 -9.69 -0.86 -8.27
CA GLN A 77 -8.54 -0.61 -9.15
C GLN A 77 -7.24 -0.41 -8.36
N ILE A 78 -7.31 0.19 -7.17
CA ILE A 78 -6.15 0.39 -6.29
C ILE A 78 -5.66 -0.93 -5.72
N GLN A 79 -6.56 -1.81 -5.28
CA GLN A 79 -6.21 -3.02 -4.55
C GLN A 79 -5.20 -3.93 -5.28
N PRO A 80 -5.34 -4.23 -6.59
CA PRO A 80 -4.35 -5.01 -7.33
C PRO A 80 -3.02 -4.28 -7.57
N PHE A 81 -3.05 -2.96 -7.53
CA PHE A 81 -1.87 -2.10 -7.72
C PHE A 81 -1.03 -1.97 -6.45
N LEU A 82 -1.67 -2.11 -5.29
CA LEU A 82 -0.96 -2.24 -4.02
C LEU A 82 -0.15 -3.55 -4.01
N PRO A 83 1.02 -3.58 -3.37
CA PRO A 83 1.72 -4.84 -3.13
C PRO A 83 0.75 -5.82 -2.47
N GLN A 84 0.64 -7.04 -3.02
CA GLN A 84 -0.09 -8.10 -2.35
C GLN A 84 0.49 -8.24 -0.95
N ARG A 85 -0.31 -7.89 0.06
CA ARG A 85 0.05 -8.12 1.44
C ARG A 85 -0.19 -9.59 1.68
N SER A 86 0.87 -10.34 1.99
CA SER A 86 0.73 -11.74 2.38
C SER A 86 0.04 -11.88 3.74
N LEU A 87 -0.03 -10.79 4.52
CA LEU A 87 -0.64 -10.78 5.84
C LEU A 87 -2.04 -10.17 5.83
N LYS A 88 -2.92 -10.79 6.61
CA LYS A 88 -4.23 -10.24 6.96
C LYS A 88 -4.25 -9.92 8.45
N VAL A 89 -4.57 -8.66 8.78
CA VAL A 89 -4.68 -8.15 10.15
C VAL A 89 -6.10 -7.68 10.39
N THR A 90 -6.75 -8.18 11.42
CA THR A 90 -8.06 -7.70 11.87
C THR A 90 -8.02 -7.41 13.36
N ALA A 91 -8.66 -6.35 13.84
CA ALA A 91 -8.69 -6.02 15.26
C ALA A 91 -9.98 -5.29 15.63
N LYS A 92 -10.34 -5.34 16.92
CA LYS A 92 -11.29 -4.41 17.54
C LYS A 92 -10.48 -3.26 18.17
N GLY A 93 -10.47 -2.12 17.50
CA GLY A 93 -9.66 -0.95 17.88
C GLY A 93 -8.72 -0.53 16.75
N GLU A 94 -8.00 0.57 16.98
CA GLU A 94 -7.08 1.12 15.97
C GLU A 94 -5.71 0.43 16.05
N ILE A 95 -5.34 -0.25 14.97
CA ILE A 95 -4.01 -0.83 14.79
C ILE A 95 -3.40 -0.33 13.50
N LEU A 96 -2.18 0.16 13.63
CA LEU A 96 -1.28 0.36 12.51
C LEU A 96 -0.37 -0.85 12.39
N TRP A 97 -0.07 -1.23 11.14
CA TRP A 97 0.81 -2.35 10.91
C TRP A 97 1.61 -2.20 9.64
N ARG A 98 2.82 -2.75 9.67
CA ARG A 98 3.75 -2.64 8.56
C ARG A 98 4.64 -3.88 8.44
N GLU A 99 4.69 -4.42 7.23
CA GLU A 99 5.71 -5.38 6.84
C GLU A 99 7.02 -4.67 6.50
N PHE A 100 8.14 -5.24 6.92
CA PHE A 100 9.47 -4.76 6.56
C PHE A 100 10.48 -5.92 6.51
N ARG A 101 11.64 -5.65 5.91
CA ARG A 101 12.78 -6.59 5.87
C ARG A 101 13.91 -6.07 6.73
N ALA A 102 14.56 -6.97 7.46
CA ALA A 102 15.85 -6.71 8.08
C ALA A 102 16.82 -7.81 7.64
N GLY A 103 17.71 -7.48 6.70
CA GLY A 103 18.47 -8.48 5.95
C GLY A 103 17.55 -9.37 5.11
N ASP A 104 17.80 -10.68 5.20
CA ASP A 104 17.02 -11.70 4.47
C ASP A 104 15.71 -12.09 5.15
N ARG A 105 15.48 -11.59 6.36
CA ARG A 105 14.30 -11.92 7.18
C ARG A 105 13.18 -10.91 6.98
N ARG A 106 11.93 -11.38 7.04
CA ARG A 106 10.71 -10.57 6.91
C ARG A 106 10.01 -10.47 8.25
N PHE A 107 9.52 -9.27 8.57
CA PHE A 107 8.85 -8.99 9.83
C PHE A 107 7.56 -8.22 9.59
N VAL A 108 6.62 -8.34 10.53
CA VAL A 108 5.49 -7.43 10.68
C VAL A 108 5.50 -6.83 12.09
N LEU A 109 5.46 -5.50 12.14
CA LEU A 109 5.21 -4.75 13.37
C LEU A 109 3.74 -4.35 13.40
N LEU A 110 3.07 -4.70 14.49
CA LEU A 110 1.74 -4.22 14.88
C LEU A 110 1.93 -3.15 15.96
N VAL A 111 1.19 -2.04 15.87
CA VAL A 111 1.20 -0.96 16.86
C VAL A 111 -0.25 -0.56 17.15
N ALA A 112 -0.66 -0.62 18.42
CA ALA A 112 -1.91 -0.02 18.84
C ALA A 112 -1.78 1.50 18.78
N SER A 113 -2.68 2.17 18.04
CA SER A 113 -2.61 3.62 17.82
C SER A 113 -3.68 4.41 18.55
N GLY A 114 -4.66 3.73 19.16
CA GLY A 114 -5.72 4.35 19.94
C GLY A 114 -5.31 4.66 21.38
N SER A 115 -6.16 5.39 22.10
CA SER A 115 -6.00 5.65 23.54
C SER A 115 -6.22 4.42 24.42
N GLU A 116 -6.86 3.38 23.87
CA GLU A 116 -7.13 2.11 24.52
C GLU A 116 -6.36 0.98 23.82
N PRO A 117 -5.95 -0.07 24.56
CA PRO A 117 -5.34 -1.27 23.98
C PRO A 117 -6.22 -1.87 22.88
N ALA A 118 -5.59 -2.29 21.78
CA ALA A 118 -6.31 -2.96 20.71
C ALA A 118 -6.67 -4.39 21.12
N ARG A 119 -7.90 -4.83 20.83
CA ARG A 119 -8.42 -6.13 21.32
C ARG A 119 -8.73 -7.08 20.19
N ASN A 120 -8.68 -8.38 20.47
CA ASN A 120 -8.99 -9.45 19.52
C ASN A 120 -8.23 -9.28 18.19
N VAL A 121 -6.95 -8.95 18.27
CA VAL A 121 -6.09 -8.79 17.10
C VAL A 121 -5.86 -10.17 16.52
N ARG A 122 -6.17 -10.36 15.25
CA ARG A 122 -5.87 -11.57 14.51
C ARG A 122 -4.91 -11.24 13.39
N LEU A 123 -3.86 -12.05 13.29
CA LEU A 123 -2.80 -11.94 12.31
C LEU A 123 -2.71 -13.28 11.58
N GLU A 124 -2.98 -13.29 10.28
CA GLU A 124 -2.96 -14.50 9.45
C GLU A 124 -1.90 -14.37 8.36
N SER A 125 -1.09 -15.42 8.17
CA SER A 125 -0.03 -15.50 7.16
C SER A 125 -0.04 -16.87 6.48
N PRO A 126 -0.02 -16.94 5.13
CA PRO A 126 0.06 -18.21 4.42
C PRO A 126 1.42 -18.89 4.57
N THR A 127 2.48 -18.15 4.95
CA THR A 127 3.84 -18.66 5.10
C THR A 127 4.25 -18.84 6.57
N GLY A 128 3.31 -18.85 7.50
CA GLY A 128 3.60 -18.95 8.93
C GLY A 128 4.10 -17.64 9.58
N LEU A 129 4.06 -17.63 10.91
CA LEU A 129 4.36 -16.50 11.79
C LEU A 129 5.02 -16.98 13.09
N SER A 130 6.14 -16.36 13.45
CA SER A 130 6.80 -16.60 14.74
C SER A 130 6.84 -15.31 15.56
N LEU A 131 6.49 -15.39 16.84
CA LEU A 131 6.53 -14.25 17.75
C LEU A 131 7.98 -13.91 18.11
N VAL A 132 8.39 -12.66 17.88
CA VAL A 132 9.74 -12.16 18.21
C VAL A 132 9.72 -11.35 19.50
N SER A 133 8.77 -10.43 19.62
CA SER A 133 8.61 -9.55 20.79
C SER A 133 7.17 -9.06 20.88
N SER A 134 6.64 -8.89 22.08
CA SER A 134 5.31 -8.32 22.29
C SER A 134 5.13 -7.83 23.72
N ASP A 135 4.32 -6.79 23.90
CA ASP A 135 3.82 -6.37 25.21
C ASP A 135 2.36 -6.79 25.45
N ALA A 136 1.84 -7.69 24.61
CA ALA A 136 0.49 -8.21 24.72
C ALA A 136 0.28 -9.01 26.01
N ARG A 137 -0.91 -8.85 26.60
CA ARG A 137 -1.28 -9.54 27.84
C ARG A 137 -1.62 -11.01 27.65
N GLU A 138 -2.10 -11.39 26.47
CA GLU A 138 -2.45 -12.77 26.16
C GLU A 138 -2.32 -13.04 24.65
N LEU A 139 -1.59 -14.10 24.32
CA LEU A 139 -1.21 -14.50 22.96
C LEU A 139 -1.51 -15.99 22.79
N SER A 140 -2.18 -16.33 21.69
CA SER A 140 -2.40 -17.72 21.30
C SER A 140 -2.06 -17.91 19.83
N SER A 141 -1.30 -18.95 19.52
CA SER A 141 -1.07 -19.40 18.15
C SER A 141 -2.27 -20.21 17.68
N VAL A 142 -2.75 -19.92 16.48
CA VAL A 142 -3.76 -20.72 15.79
C VAL A 142 -3.17 -21.23 14.48
N ILE A 143 -3.73 -22.27 13.89
CA ILE A 143 -3.26 -22.76 12.59
C ILE A 143 -3.32 -21.60 11.57
N GLY A 144 -2.17 -21.26 10.97
CA GLY A 144 -2.05 -20.18 9.98
C GLY A 144 -2.00 -18.76 10.55
N GLY A 145 -1.93 -18.57 11.88
CA GLY A 145 -1.95 -17.22 12.46
C GLY A 145 -1.74 -17.10 13.96
N TRP A 146 -1.95 -15.89 14.46
CA TRP A 146 -1.91 -15.54 15.88
C TRP A 146 -3.16 -14.76 16.27
N THR A 147 -3.63 -15.01 17.49
CA THR A 147 -4.66 -14.20 18.15
C THR A 147 -4.05 -13.52 19.38
N ILE A 148 -4.25 -12.21 19.49
CA ILE A 148 -3.85 -11.37 20.61
C ILE A 148 -5.13 -10.85 21.28
N ALA A 149 -5.35 -11.21 22.54
CA ALA A 149 -6.56 -10.77 23.24
C ALA A 149 -6.54 -9.26 23.48
N GLU A 150 -5.38 -8.74 23.92
CA GLU A 150 -5.13 -7.34 24.20
C GLU A 150 -3.68 -6.96 23.85
N LEU A 151 -3.53 -5.95 23.00
CA LEU A 151 -2.28 -5.37 22.54
C LEU A 151 -2.17 -3.92 23.05
N PRO A 152 -1.43 -3.66 24.14
CA PRO A 152 -1.27 -2.32 24.69
C PRO A 152 -0.50 -1.38 23.76
N THR A 153 0.67 -1.81 23.28
CA THR A 153 1.52 -0.95 22.45
C THR A 153 1.92 -1.63 21.15
N HIS A 154 2.59 -2.79 21.20
CA HIS A 154 3.19 -3.37 20.00
C HIS A 154 3.43 -4.88 20.06
N ALA A 155 3.44 -5.48 18.88
CA ALA A 155 3.90 -6.85 18.69
C ALA A 155 4.70 -6.96 17.39
N LEU A 156 5.79 -7.71 17.44
CA LEU A 156 6.68 -7.99 16.34
C LEU A 156 6.66 -9.49 16.05
N PHE A 157 6.32 -9.83 14.81
CA PHE A 157 6.36 -11.20 14.31
C PHE A 157 7.32 -11.31 13.14
N GLU A 158 8.00 -12.44 13.05
CA GLU A 158 8.71 -12.88 11.86
C GLU A 158 7.76 -13.64 10.93
N ILE A 159 7.87 -13.40 9.62
CA ILE A 159 7.02 -13.97 8.57
C ILE A 159 7.84 -14.98 7.77
N GLY A 160 7.28 -16.16 7.48
CA GLY A 160 7.99 -17.16 6.67
C GLY A 160 8.77 -18.19 7.48
N VAL A 161 8.36 -18.42 8.73
CA VAL A 161 8.92 -19.48 9.59
C VAL A 161 8.01 -20.69 9.44
N GLU A 162 8.49 -21.74 8.77
CA GLU A 162 7.85 -23.06 8.69
C GLU A 162 8.10 -23.88 9.96
#